data_AF-A0A2W0DK40-F1
#
_entry.id   AF-A0A2W0DK40-F1
#
_cell.length_a   1.000
_cell.length_b   1.000
_cell.length_c   1.000
_cell.angle_alpha   90.00
_cell.angle_beta   90.00
_cell.angle_gamma   90.00
#
_symmetry.space_group_name_H-M   'P 1'
#
loop_
_entity.id
_entity.type
_entity.pdbx_description
1 polymer ?
#
loop_
_entity_poly.entity_id
_entity_poly.type
_entity_poly.pdbx_seq_one_letter_code
_entity_poly.pdbx_strand_id
1 'polypeptide(L)'
;MSQSVPGATPLGEPTPEERAATTPLGELLSDVSRDLSSLFRQEVALAKAELTDSAKKAGKAGGMFGGAGLTAVFALLFLSIAAWWGLGYLIGNAWSALIIAVVYAIVAAILAVRGRKEIKEIKGAPQTVETAKEVPETLKPNTGRKP
;
A
#
# COMPACT_ATOMS: atom_id res chain seq x y z
N MET A 1 5.62 -66.15 46.87
CA MET A 1 5.99 -64.74 46.61
C MET A 1 6.11 -64.58 45.12
N SER A 2 5.24 -63.75 44.54
CA SER A 2 5.05 -63.60 43.09
C SER A 2 6.29 -63.05 42.40
N GLN A 3 6.53 -63.59 41.20
CA GLN A 3 7.66 -63.26 40.33
C GLN A 3 7.57 -61.81 39.84
N SER A 4 8.69 -61.09 39.89
CA SER A 4 8.87 -59.79 39.25
C SER A 4 8.99 -59.96 37.74
N VAL A 5 8.01 -59.47 36.99
CA VAL A 5 8.04 -59.38 35.53
C VAL A 5 9.13 -58.38 35.11
N PRO A 6 10.13 -58.77 34.29
CA PRO A 6 11.16 -57.87 33.79
C PRO A 6 10.57 -56.80 32.86
N GLY A 7 11.10 -55.59 32.96
CA GLY A 7 10.62 -54.38 32.29
C GLY A 7 10.36 -54.56 30.80
N ALA A 8 9.15 -54.19 30.39
CA ALA A 8 8.86 -53.90 29.00
C ALA A 8 9.68 -52.67 28.59
N THR A 9 10.73 -52.90 27.79
CA THR A 9 11.42 -51.86 27.04
C THR A 9 10.37 -51.06 26.27
N PRO A 10 10.26 -49.72 26.45
CA PRO A 10 9.43 -48.94 25.55
C PRO A 10 10.07 -49.09 24.17
N LEU A 11 9.38 -49.77 23.26
CA LEU A 11 9.79 -49.85 21.85
C LEU A 11 9.96 -48.40 21.39
N GLY A 12 11.21 -48.00 21.16
CA GLY A 12 11.55 -46.65 20.74
C GLY A 12 10.75 -46.30 19.50
N GLU A 13 10.27 -45.06 19.42
CA GLU A 13 9.57 -44.62 18.23
C GLU A 13 10.43 -44.92 17.00
N PRO A 14 9.86 -45.51 15.93
CA PRO A 14 10.62 -45.86 14.74
C PRO A 14 11.33 -44.61 14.23
N THR A 15 12.62 -44.77 13.93
CA THR A 15 13.48 -43.69 13.46
C THR A 15 12.89 -43.06 12.19
N PRO A 16 13.16 -41.77 11.90
CA PRO A 16 12.66 -41.12 10.67
C PRO A 16 12.97 -41.92 9.40
N GLU A 17 14.10 -42.64 9.40
CA GLU A 17 14.55 -43.53 8.33
C GLU A 17 13.69 -44.81 8.24
N GLU A 18 13.32 -45.44 9.36
CA GLU A 18 12.40 -46.59 9.38
C GLU A 18 10.97 -46.22 8.98
N ARG A 19 10.49 -45.02 9.37
CA ARG A 19 9.19 -44.53 8.88
C ARG A 19 9.25 -44.29 7.38
N ALA A 20 10.27 -43.61 6.88
CA ALA A 20 10.42 -43.38 5.44
C ALA A 20 10.50 -44.69 4.62
N ALA A 21 11.07 -45.76 5.17
CA ALA A 21 11.16 -47.08 4.53
C ALA A 21 9.84 -47.87 4.57
N THR A 22 8.93 -47.56 5.50
CA THR A 22 7.65 -48.27 5.69
C THR A 22 6.43 -47.47 5.24
N THR A 23 6.57 -46.14 5.10
CA THR A 23 5.53 -45.24 4.62
C THR A 23 5.35 -45.37 3.11
N PRO A 24 4.13 -45.59 2.62
CA PRO A 24 3.84 -45.62 1.19
C PRO A 24 4.27 -44.32 0.49
N LEU A 25 4.84 -44.43 -0.71
CA LEU A 25 5.34 -43.28 -1.50
C LEU A 25 4.27 -42.19 -1.73
N GLY A 26 2.99 -42.58 -1.80
CA GLY A 26 1.87 -41.65 -1.93
C GLY A 26 1.62 -40.78 -0.69
N GLU A 27 1.96 -41.27 0.50
CA GLU A 27 1.83 -40.54 1.75
C GLU A 27 2.97 -39.51 1.91
N LEU A 28 4.20 -39.86 1.51
CA LEU A 28 5.33 -38.92 1.44
C LEU A 28 5.08 -37.77 0.45
N LEU A 29 4.52 -38.07 -0.73
CA LEU A 29 4.12 -37.05 -1.72
C LEU A 29 2.99 -36.16 -1.21
N SER A 30 2.03 -36.72 -0.46
CA SER A 30 0.96 -35.98 0.19
C SER A 30 1.51 -35.01 1.24
N ASP A 31 2.48 -35.45 2.05
CA ASP A 31 3.10 -34.62 3.08
C ASP A 31 3.91 -33.46 2.47
N VAL A 32 4.73 -33.72 1.44
CA VAL A 32 5.47 -32.66 0.75
C VAL A 32 4.52 -31.65 0.08
N SER A 33 3.44 -32.13 -0.57
CA SER A 33 2.41 -31.25 -1.16
C SER A 33 1.74 -30.37 -0.11
N ARG A 34 1.47 -30.93 1.07
CA ARG A 34 0.89 -30.23 2.21
C ARG A 34 1.84 -29.18 2.80
N ASP A 35 3.13 -29.50 2.89
CA ASP A 35 4.16 -28.57 3.36
C ASP A 35 4.37 -27.41 2.38
N LEU A 36 4.42 -27.69 1.08
CA LEU A 36 4.47 -26.65 0.04
C LEU A 36 3.22 -25.75 0.07
N SER A 37 2.04 -26.34 0.26
CA SER A 37 0.78 -25.59 0.43
C SER A 37 0.80 -24.72 1.69
N SER A 38 1.41 -25.21 2.76
CA SER A 38 1.62 -24.45 4.00
C SER A 38 2.55 -23.26 3.79
N LEU A 39 3.70 -23.46 3.14
CA LEU A 39 4.66 -22.40 2.81
C LEU A 39 4.02 -21.31 1.94
N PHE A 40 3.30 -21.71 0.89
CA PHE A 40 2.63 -20.76 0.00
C PHE A 40 1.60 -19.91 0.75
N ARG A 41 0.80 -20.53 1.64
CA ARG A 41 -0.15 -19.80 2.50
C ARG A 41 0.56 -18.85 3.45
N GLN A 42 1.73 -19.23 3.97
CA GLN A 42 2.54 -18.37 4.84
C GLN A 42 3.12 -17.17 4.09
N GLU A 43 3.64 -17.36 2.88
CA GLU A 43 4.11 -16.24 2.04
C GLU A 43 2.97 -15.26 1.73
N VAL A 44 1.80 -15.77 1.36
CA VAL A 44 0.60 -14.94 1.13
C VAL A 44 0.18 -14.22 2.41
N ALA A 45 0.20 -14.90 3.56
CA ALA A 45 -0.13 -14.30 4.84
C ALA A 45 0.87 -13.20 5.24
N LEU A 46 2.17 -13.42 5.00
CA LEU A 46 3.23 -12.46 5.26
C LEU A 46 3.12 -11.25 4.34
N ALA A 47 2.98 -11.46 3.03
CA ALA A 47 2.77 -10.39 2.06
C ALA A 47 1.52 -9.58 2.41
N LYS A 48 0.43 -10.24 2.81
CA LYS A 48 -0.78 -9.55 3.28
C LYS A 48 -0.51 -8.73 4.56
N ALA A 49 0.26 -9.25 5.50
CA ALA A 49 0.62 -8.53 6.73
C ALA A 49 1.48 -7.29 6.42
N GLU A 50 2.48 -7.42 5.55
CA GLU A 50 3.36 -6.32 5.13
C GLU A 50 2.60 -5.26 4.33
N LEU A 51 1.72 -5.67 3.42
CA LEU A 51 0.83 -4.75 2.70
C LEU A 51 -0.12 -4.03 3.65
N THR A 52 -0.67 -4.71 4.66
CA THR A 52 -1.56 -4.10 5.65
C THR A 52 -0.81 -3.09 6.52
N ASP A 53 0.40 -3.42 6.97
CA ASP A 53 1.23 -2.52 7.76
C ASP A 53 1.65 -1.30 6.93
N SER A 54 2.05 -1.50 5.67
CA SER A 54 2.34 -0.45 4.72
C SER A 54 1.13 0.46 4.48
N ALA A 55 -0.06 -0.11 4.27
CA ALA A 55 -1.29 0.64 4.09
C ALA A 55 -1.65 1.44 5.35
N LYS A 56 -1.45 0.89 6.55
CA LYS A 56 -1.70 1.60 7.82
C LYS A 56 -0.74 2.76 8.01
N LYS A 57 0.55 2.58 7.70
CA LYS A 57 1.57 3.64 7.73
C LYS A 57 1.25 4.73 6.72
N ALA A 58 0.94 4.36 5.48
CA ALA A 58 0.53 5.29 4.43
C ALA A 58 -0.75 6.04 4.81
N GLY A 59 -1.75 5.36 5.38
CA GLY A 59 -3.00 5.96 5.85
C GLY A 59 -2.77 6.94 7.00
N LYS A 60 -1.93 6.59 7.98
CA LYS A 60 -1.53 7.49 9.07
C LYS A 60 -0.80 8.72 8.53
N ALA A 61 0.18 8.52 7.64
CA ALA A 61 0.91 9.62 7.02
C ALA A 61 -0.01 10.52 6.20
N GLY A 62 -0.88 9.93 5.37
CA GLY A 62 -1.89 10.65 4.60
C GLY A 62 -2.84 11.45 5.50
N GLY A 63 -3.31 10.86 6.61
CA GLY A 63 -4.13 11.55 7.59
C GLY A 63 -3.39 12.70 8.29
N MET A 64 -2.12 12.51 8.66
CA MET A 64 -1.28 13.56 9.25
C MET A 64 -1.04 14.71 8.28
N PHE A 65 -0.70 14.43 7.01
CA PHE A 65 -0.54 15.46 5.99
C PHE A 65 -1.85 16.17 5.65
N GLY A 66 -2.97 15.44 5.63
CA GLY A 66 -4.30 16.03 5.46
C GLY A 66 -4.66 16.99 6.59
N GLY A 67 -4.46 16.55 7.85
CA GLY A 67 -4.65 17.38 9.03
C GLY A 67 -3.73 18.60 9.03
N ALA A 68 -2.43 18.41 8.78
CA ALA A 68 -1.45 19.49 8.68
C ALA A 68 -1.81 20.51 7.60
N GLY A 69 -2.27 20.04 6.43
CA GLY A 69 -2.74 20.91 5.35
C GLY A 69 -3.92 21.78 5.77
N LEU A 70 -4.95 21.18 6.39
CA LEU A 70 -6.10 21.92 6.89
C LEU A 70 -5.71 22.93 7.99
N THR A 71 -4.90 22.51 8.95
CA THR A 71 -4.39 23.39 10.02
C THR A 71 -3.56 24.54 9.44
N ALA A 72 -2.72 24.28 8.42
CA ALA A 72 -1.95 25.32 7.76
C ALA A 72 -2.84 26.35 7.04
N VAL A 73 -3.96 25.93 6.44
CA VAL A 73 -4.95 26.85 5.85
C VAL A 73 -5.54 27.77 6.92
N PHE A 74 -5.96 27.24 8.06
CA PHE A 74 -6.47 28.07 9.16
C PHE A 74 -5.40 28.99 9.74
N ALA A 75 -4.17 28.50 9.92
CA ALA A 75 -3.06 29.32 10.40
C ALA A 75 -2.80 30.50 9.44
N LEU A 76 -2.74 30.25 8.13
CA LEU A 76 -2.58 31.28 7.11
C LEU A 76 -3.75 32.28 7.09
N LEU A 77 -4.98 31.82 7.29
CA LEU A 77 -6.15 32.68 7.41
C LEU A 77 -6.01 33.65 8.60
N PHE A 78 -5.74 33.13 9.79
CA PHE A 78 -5.60 33.97 10.99
C PHE A 78 -4.39 34.90 10.91
N LEU A 79 -3.25 34.43 10.38
CA LEU A 79 -2.10 35.29 10.10
C LEU A 79 -2.42 36.41 9.11
N SER A 80 -3.23 36.14 8.09
CA SER A 80 -3.65 37.15 7.12
C SER A 80 -4.57 38.19 7.73
N ILE A 81 -5.51 37.77 8.59
CA ILE A 81 -6.36 38.71 9.32
C ILE A 81 -5.51 39.56 10.27
N ALA A 82 -4.59 38.94 11.02
CA ALA A 82 -3.70 39.65 11.92
C ALA A 82 -2.79 40.63 11.17
N ALA A 83 -2.22 40.23 10.03
CA ALA A 83 -1.42 41.10 9.18
C ALA A 83 -2.28 42.24 8.62
N TRP A 84 -3.50 41.95 8.14
CA TRP A 84 -4.41 42.97 7.64
C TRP A 84 -4.65 44.04 8.71
N TRP A 85 -5.10 43.63 9.90
CA TRP A 85 -5.38 44.55 11.00
C TRP A 85 -4.12 45.28 11.47
N GLY A 86 -3.00 44.58 11.59
CA GLY A 86 -1.70 45.15 11.99
C GLY A 86 -1.25 46.27 11.04
N LEU A 87 -1.22 46.00 9.73
CA LEU A 87 -0.96 47.02 8.71
C LEU A 87 -2.04 48.09 8.69
N GLY A 88 -3.29 47.72 8.98
CA GLY A 88 -4.43 48.63 9.07
C GLY A 88 -4.20 49.77 10.06
N TYR A 89 -3.53 49.52 11.19
CA TYR A 89 -3.17 50.56 12.16
C TYR A 89 -2.09 51.54 11.66
N LEU A 90 -1.28 51.14 10.68
CA LEU A 90 -0.18 51.97 10.14
C LEU A 90 -0.63 52.78 8.91
N ILE A 91 -1.39 52.17 8.01
CA ILE A 91 -1.68 52.72 6.68
C ILE A 91 -3.17 52.71 6.31
N GLY A 92 -4.03 52.22 7.20
CA GLY A 92 -5.48 52.08 6.97
C GLY A 92 -5.87 50.73 6.36
N ASN A 93 -7.06 50.25 6.74
CA ASN A 93 -7.55 48.92 6.38
C ASN A 93 -7.70 48.69 4.87
N ALA A 94 -8.04 49.72 4.09
CA ALA A 94 -8.19 49.60 2.64
C ALA A 94 -6.84 49.34 1.94
N TRP A 95 -5.79 50.07 2.32
CA TRP A 95 -4.46 49.88 1.75
C TRP A 95 -3.80 48.59 2.22
N SER A 96 -4.04 48.21 3.48
CA SER A 96 -3.64 46.92 4.00
C SER A 96 -4.23 45.75 3.20
N ALA A 97 -5.53 45.80 2.89
CA ALA A 97 -6.21 44.82 2.06
C ALA A 97 -5.53 44.63 0.70
N LEU A 98 -5.19 45.75 0.03
CA LEU A 98 -4.53 45.73 -1.27
C LEU A 98 -3.14 45.08 -1.19
N ILE A 99 -2.36 45.38 -0.15
CA ILE A 99 -1.04 44.77 0.03
C ILE A 99 -1.17 43.25 0.22
N ILE A 100 -2.06 42.80 1.12
CA ILE A 100 -2.26 41.37 1.35
C ILE A 100 -2.76 40.67 0.07
N ALA A 101 -3.66 41.32 -0.70
CA ALA A 101 -4.13 40.80 -1.98
C ALA A 101 -3.00 40.64 -3.01
N VAL A 102 -2.10 41.63 -3.13
CA VAL A 102 -0.94 41.55 -4.02
C VAL A 102 0.02 40.43 -3.60
N VAL A 103 0.27 40.27 -2.29
CA VAL A 103 1.09 39.16 -1.77
C VAL A 103 0.51 37.81 -2.18
N TYR A 104 -0.80 37.61 -1.99
CA TYR A 104 -1.47 36.38 -2.41
C TYR A 104 -1.47 36.18 -3.93
N ALA A 105 -1.61 37.24 -4.72
CA ALA A 105 -1.53 37.16 -6.17
C ALA A 105 -0.14 36.69 -6.64
N ILE A 106 0.93 37.19 -6.01
CA ILE A 106 2.32 36.76 -6.31
C ILE A 106 2.49 35.28 -5.95
N VAL A 107 2.07 34.87 -4.74
CA VAL A 107 2.14 33.46 -4.31
C VAL A 107 1.36 32.56 -5.28
N ALA A 108 0.14 32.95 -5.66
CA ALA A 108 -0.68 32.21 -6.60
C ALA A 108 -0.03 32.10 -7.99
N ALA A 109 0.57 33.17 -8.49
CA ALA A 109 1.30 33.16 -9.76
C ALA A 109 2.49 32.18 -9.73
N ILE A 110 3.28 32.21 -8.65
CA ILE A 110 4.42 31.29 -8.46
C ILE A 110 3.94 29.84 -8.41
N LEU A 111 2.92 29.55 -7.61
CA LEU A 111 2.36 28.20 -7.48
C LEU A 111 1.76 27.71 -8.80
N ALA A 112 1.04 28.57 -9.53
CA ALA A 112 0.49 28.22 -10.84
C ALA A 112 1.59 27.90 -11.85
N VAL A 113 2.69 28.67 -11.86
CA VAL A 113 3.83 28.40 -12.74
C VAL A 113 4.52 27.09 -12.36
N ARG A 114 4.80 26.85 -11.07
CA ARG A 114 5.42 25.60 -10.62
C ARG A 114 4.53 24.40 -10.88
N GLY A 115 3.25 24.46 -10.51
CA GLY A 115 2.29 23.40 -10.76
C GLY A 115 2.19 23.05 -12.25
N ARG A 116 2.19 24.05 -13.14
CA ARG A 116 2.26 23.81 -14.59
C ARG A 116 3.55 23.13 -15.03
N LYS A 117 4.69 23.40 -14.40
CA LYS A 117 5.96 22.72 -14.71
C LYS A 117 5.93 21.28 -14.25
N GLU A 118 5.52 21.03 -13.01
CA GLU A 118 5.38 19.67 -12.45
C GLU A 118 4.43 18.83 -13.33
N ILE A 119 3.27 19.35 -13.71
CA ILE A 119 2.32 18.65 -14.60
C ILE A 119 2.95 18.32 -15.97
N LYS A 120 3.78 19.22 -16.51
CA LYS A 120 4.48 19.00 -17.79
C LYS A 120 5.65 18.02 -17.66
N GLU A 121 6.28 17.96 -16.50
CA GLU A 121 7.39 17.06 -16.18
C GLU A 121 6.93 15.65 -15.80
N ILE A 122 5.65 15.49 -15.44
CA ILE A 122 4.97 14.20 -15.41
C ILE A 122 4.83 13.69 -16.87
N LYS A 123 5.97 13.29 -17.46
CA LYS A 123 6.04 12.47 -18.67
C LYS A 123 5.40 11.13 -18.34
N GLY A 124 4.16 10.93 -18.78
CA GLY A 124 3.47 9.65 -18.67
C GLY A 124 2.27 9.64 -17.73
N ALA A 125 1.38 10.63 -17.80
CA ALA A 125 -0.03 10.28 -17.59
C ALA A 125 -0.34 9.15 -18.60
N PRO A 126 -0.73 7.95 -18.14
CA PRO A 126 -0.66 6.75 -18.93
C PRO A 126 -1.47 6.87 -20.22
N GLN A 127 -0.79 6.88 -21.37
CA GLN A 127 -1.39 6.40 -22.62
C GLN A 127 -1.71 4.89 -22.54
N THR A 128 -1.42 4.22 -21.42
CA THR A 128 -1.86 2.85 -21.18
C THR A 128 -3.36 2.71 -20.94
N VAL A 129 -4.15 3.78 -20.78
CA VAL A 129 -5.62 3.65 -20.94
C VAL A 129 -6.04 3.49 -22.40
N GLU A 130 -5.16 3.84 -23.34
CA GLU A 130 -5.35 3.64 -24.78
C GLU A 130 -4.81 2.25 -25.18
N THR A 131 -3.63 1.86 -24.70
CA THR A 131 -3.07 0.50 -24.91
C THR A 131 -3.87 -0.61 -24.20
N ALA A 132 -4.49 -0.35 -23.04
CA ALA A 132 -5.37 -1.33 -22.37
C ALA A 132 -6.74 -1.48 -23.05
N LYS A 133 -7.10 -0.56 -23.97
CA LYS A 133 -8.31 -0.65 -24.80
C LYS A 133 -8.06 -1.31 -26.15
N GLU A 134 -6.81 -1.42 -26.59
CA GLU A 134 -6.41 -2.25 -27.73
C GLU A 134 -6.30 -3.71 -27.31
N VAL A 135 -7.42 -4.34 -26.97
CA VAL A 135 -7.51 -5.80 -27.00
C VAL A 135 -7.46 -6.20 -28.48
N PRO A 136 -6.41 -6.88 -28.96
CA PRO A 136 -6.32 -7.27 -30.36
C PRO A 136 -7.48 -8.20 -30.71
N GLU A 137 -8.08 -7.98 -31.89
CA GLU A 137 -9.14 -8.81 -32.51
C GLU A 137 -8.78 -10.32 -32.60
N THR A 138 -7.53 -10.68 -32.32
CA THR A 138 -7.00 -12.06 -32.28
C THR A 138 -7.52 -12.90 -31.10
N LEU A 139 -8.20 -12.29 -30.11
CA LEU A 139 -8.87 -13.03 -29.02
C LEU A 139 -10.34 -13.38 -29.33
N LYS A 140 -10.82 -13.23 -30.57
CA LYS A 140 -12.09 -13.85 -30.99
C LYS A 140 -11.90 -15.37 -31.05
N PRO A 141 -12.56 -16.18 -30.19
CA PRO A 141 -12.57 -17.62 -30.35
C PRO A 141 -13.30 -17.92 -31.65
N ASN A 142 -12.64 -18.61 -32.59
CA ASN A 142 -13.29 -19.14 -33.78
C ASN A 142 -14.19 -20.30 -33.36
N THR A 143 -15.38 -19.99 -32.85
CA THR A 143 -16.44 -20.95 -32.59
C THR A 143 -17.20 -21.19 -33.90
N GLY A 144 -16.48 -21.75 -34.88
CA GLY A 144 -16.96 -22.04 -36.22
C GLY A 144 -16.73 -23.50 -36.62
N ARG A 145 -17.11 -24.44 -35.76
CA ARG A 145 -17.31 -25.85 -36.17
C ARG A 145 -18.80 -26.16 -36.06
N LYS A 146 -19.52 -25.97 -37.17
CA LYS A 146 -20.86 -26.58 -37.35
C LYS A 146 -20.69 -28.10 -37.56
N PRO A 147 -21.63 -28.92 -37.04
CA PRO A 147 -21.68 -30.35 -37.32
C PRO A 147 -22.02 -30.64 -38.79
#